data_AF-A0A165HUC9-F1
#
_entry.id   AF-A0A165HUC9-F1
#
_cell.length_a   1.000
_cell.length_b   1.000
_cell.length_c   1.000
_cell.angle_alpha   90.00
_cell.angle_beta   90.00
_cell.angle_gamma   90.00
#
_symmetry.space_group_name_H-M   'P 1'
#
loop_
_entity.id
_entity.type
_entity.pdbx_description
1 polymer ?
#
loop_
_entity_poly.entity_id
_entity_poly.type
_entity_poly.pdbx_seq_one_letter_code
_entity_poly.pdbx_strand_id
1 'polypeptide(L)'
;MLQVGVACNGIPENDWLIDEWELTLDEARNYVEEYRILLGFSPCLKAQLLFLEPDPSALFDISTYVKASRAARGDDLNKVKSNILKYIPKIDTPMLQIEDILAGQRKEQRGFEHVAAGRLLVPRCYRDEFDKNPDEWCRRYRAQQIEITAGDLPSFMYPESGFDVQNPTENLLQSTFLVAIFRVIFKGPSAGSSGMTEKKGGRPPLYIKYNMREVHPWQIAYTCVITRFTLNSQSVWQNYDGEFNVPHFFNMIIQLFDDKE
;
A
#
# COMPACT_ATOMS: atom_id res chain seq x y z
N MET A 1 -7.18 -24.79 -10.16
CA MET A 1 -6.24 -23.89 -10.83
C MET A 1 -6.71 -23.74 -12.26
N LEU A 2 -7.00 -22.51 -12.68
CA LEU A 2 -7.38 -22.18 -14.05
C LEU A 2 -6.09 -21.86 -14.80
N GLN A 3 -5.91 -22.47 -15.97
CA GLN A 3 -4.92 -22.02 -16.94
C GLN A 3 -5.60 -20.97 -17.83
N VAL A 4 -5.04 -19.77 -17.87
CA VAL A 4 -5.53 -18.66 -18.69
C VAL A 4 -4.42 -18.27 -19.66
N GLY A 5 -4.72 -18.25 -20.96
CA GLY A 5 -3.81 -17.82 -22.01
C GLY A 5 -4.37 -16.61 -22.78
N VAL A 6 -3.50 -15.83 -23.40
CA VAL A 6 -3.91 -14.76 -24.33
C VAL A 6 -3.99 -15.36 -25.73
N ALA A 7 -5.21 -15.53 -26.26
CA ALA A 7 -5.40 -15.91 -27.64
C ALA A 7 -5.21 -14.68 -28.53
N CYS A 8 -4.08 -14.62 -29.25
CA CYS A 8 -3.88 -13.60 -30.28
C CYS A 8 -4.50 -14.06 -31.59
N ASN A 9 -5.51 -13.33 -32.07
CA ASN A 9 -6.16 -13.64 -33.35
C ASN A 9 -5.13 -13.67 -34.50
N GLY A 10 -5.03 -14.80 -35.19
CA GLY A 10 -4.11 -14.99 -36.33
C GLY A 10 -2.73 -15.56 -35.98
N ILE A 11 -2.46 -15.90 -34.71
CA ILE A 11 -1.24 -16.60 -34.30
C ILE A 11 -1.55 -18.09 -34.05
N PRO A 12 -0.77 -19.04 -34.60
CA PRO A 12 -0.95 -20.47 -34.35
C PRO A 12 -0.95 -20.81 -32.85
N GLU A 13 -1.80 -21.76 -32.45
CA GLU A 13 -1.97 -22.18 -31.05
C GLU A 13 -0.65 -22.57 -30.36
N ASN A 14 0.29 -23.16 -31.12
CA ASN A 14 1.61 -23.57 -30.64
C ASN A 14 2.56 -22.39 -30.35
N ASP A 15 2.26 -21.21 -30.90
CA ASP A 15 3.05 -19.97 -30.76
C ASP A 15 2.39 -19.00 -29.77
N TRP A 16 1.30 -19.42 -29.09
CA TRP A 16 0.75 -18.66 -27.99
C TRP A 16 1.79 -18.60 -26.86
N LEU A 17 1.95 -17.42 -26.27
CA LEU A 17 2.69 -17.29 -25.02
C LEU A 17 1.85 -17.94 -23.92
N ILE A 18 2.02 -19.26 -23.77
CA ILE A 18 1.51 -20.08 -22.67
C ILE A 18 2.41 -19.91 -21.44
N ASP A 19 2.81 -18.66 -21.11
CA ASP A 19 3.25 -18.42 -19.74
C ASP A 19 2.01 -18.63 -18.88
N GLU A 20 1.81 -19.88 -18.46
CA GLU A 20 0.62 -20.37 -17.78
C GLU A 20 0.40 -19.51 -16.53
N TRP A 21 -0.63 -18.66 -16.58
CA TRP A 21 -1.09 -18.01 -15.37
C TRP A 21 -1.93 -19.04 -14.62
N GLU A 22 -1.25 -19.78 -13.74
CA GLU A 22 -1.90 -20.64 -12.75
C GLU A 22 -2.65 -19.75 -11.75
N LEU A 23 -3.96 -19.57 -11.97
CA LEU A 23 -4.81 -18.76 -11.09
C LEU A 23 -5.77 -19.64 -10.30
N THR A 24 -5.98 -19.30 -9.04
CA THR A 24 -7.16 -19.75 -8.28
C THR A 24 -8.41 -19.05 -8.80
N LEU A 25 -9.60 -19.61 -8.51
CA LEU A 25 -10.86 -18.98 -8.88
C LEU A 25 -11.03 -17.59 -8.25
N ASP A 26 -10.53 -17.40 -7.03
CA ASP A 26 -10.64 -16.13 -6.32
C ASP A 26 -9.68 -15.08 -6.88
N GLU A 27 -8.46 -15.46 -7.29
CA GLU A 27 -7.55 -14.57 -8.01
C GLU A 27 -8.16 -14.12 -9.35
N ALA A 28 -8.75 -15.05 -10.12
CA ALA A 28 -9.41 -14.71 -11.37
C ALA A 28 -10.58 -13.74 -11.17
N ARG A 29 -11.39 -13.93 -10.12
CA ARG A 29 -12.47 -12.98 -9.76
C ARG A 29 -11.92 -11.60 -9.43
N ASN A 30 -10.86 -11.53 -8.64
CA ASN A 30 -10.22 -10.25 -8.28
C ASN A 30 -9.74 -9.50 -9.52
N TYR A 31 -9.07 -10.18 -10.47
CA TYR A 31 -8.63 -9.55 -11.72
C TYR A 31 -9.79 -9.01 -12.56
N VAL A 32 -10.93 -9.72 -12.60
CA VAL A 32 -12.13 -9.23 -13.31
C VAL A 32 -12.69 -7.98 -12.65
N GLU A 33 -12.76 -7.92 -11.32
CA GLU A 33 -13.21 -6.71 -10.63
C GLU A 33 -12.22 -5.55 -10.80
N GLU A 34 -10.91 -5.80 -10.71
CA GLU A 34 -9.87 -4.80 -11.01
C GLU A 34 -10.01 -4.26 -12.44
N TYR A 35 -10.26 -5.13 -13.42
CA TYR A 35 -10.50 -4.73 -14.80
C TYR A 35 -11.76 -3.86 -14.93
N ARG A 36 -12.86 -4.20 -14.24
CA ARG A 36 -14.08 -3.38 -14.23
C ARG A 36 -13.85 -2.01 -13.61
N ILE A 37 -13.10 -1.94 -12.51
CA ILE A 37 -12.68 -0.67 -11.89
C ILE A 37 -11.87 0.15 -12.90
N LEU A 38 -10.91 -0.47 -13.59
CA LEU A 38 -10.11 0.18 -14.62
C LEU A 38 -10.97 0.73 -15.78
N LEU A 39 -12.00 -0.02 -16.20
CA LEU A 39 -12.97 0.46 -17.18
C LEU A 39 -13.81 1.63 -16.67
N GLY A 40 -14.07 1.72 -15.36
CA GLY A 40 -14.69 2.91 -14.76
C GLY A 40 -13.83 4.16 -14.95
N PHE A 41 -12.51 4.04 -14.81
CA PHE A 41 -11.56 5.15 -15.01
C PHE A 41 -11.28 5.45 -16.49
N SER A 42 -11.22 4.42 -17.32
CA SER A 42 -11.01 4.53 -18.76
C SER A 42 -12.09 3.75 -19.50
N PRO A 43 -13.30 4.33 -19.65
CA PRO A 43 -14.42 3.63 -20.31
C PRO A 43 -14.12 3.24 -21.74
N CYS A 44 -13.26 4.00 -22.43
CA CYS A 44 -12.83 3.70 -23.78
C CYS A 44 -11.86 2.52 -23.85
N LEU A 45 -11.22 2.10 -22.74
CA LEU A 45 -10.24 1.01 -22.75
C LEU A 45 -10.84 -0.29 -23.30
N LYS A 46 -12.09 -0.62 -22.97
CA LYS A 46 -12.76 -1.81 -23.51
C LYS A 46 -12.88 -1.75 -25.04
N ALA A 47 -13.28 -0.60 -25.56
CA ALA A 47 -13.38 -0.40 -27.00
C ALA A 47 -12.00 -0.38 -27.66
N GLN A 48 -11.02 0.27 -27.04
CA GLN A 48 -9.63 0.32 -27.51
C GLN A 48 -9.03 -1.08 -27.58
N LEU A 49 -9.23 -1.93 -26.57
CA LEU A 49 -8.69 -3.30 -26.54
C LEU A 49 -9.10 -4.11 -27.77
N LEU A 50 -10.33 -3.96 -28.26
CA LEU A 50 -10.81 -4.62 -29.49
C LEU A 50 -10.05 -4.17 -30.75
N PHE A 51 -9.56 -2.92 -30.79
CA PHE A 51 -8.74 -2.40 -31.89
C PHE A 51 -7.26 -2.73 -31.74
N LEU A 52 -6.81 -2.97 -30.51
CA LEU A 52 -5.42 -3.29 -30.19
C LEU A 52 -5.13 -4.78 -30.36
N GLU A 53 -6.10 -5.65 -30.05
CA GLU A 53 -5.97 -7.10 -30.14
C GLU A 53 -5.43 -7.62 -31.50
N PRO A 54 -5.87 -7.10 -32.67
CA PRO A 54 -5.30 -7.49 -33.96
C PRO A 54 -3.97 -6.81 -34.31
N ASP A 55 -3.46 -5.88 -33.50
CA ASP A 55 -2.19 -5.17 -33.71
C ASP A 55 -1.18 -5.48 -32.59
N PRO A 56 -0.27 -6.45 -32.82
CA PRO A 56 0.77 -6.82 -31.86
C PRO A 56 1.68 -5.66 -31.41
N SER A 57 1.90 -4.65 -32.26
CA SER A 57 2.74 -3.49 -31.90
C SER A 57 2.02 -2.60 -30.90
N ALA A 58 0.72 -2.36 -31.10
CA ALA A 58 -0.06 -1.53 -30.19
C ALA A 58 -0.29 -2.23 -28.83
N LEU A 59 -0.44 -3.55 -28.82
CA LEU A 59 -0.42 -4.35 -27.58
C LEU A 59 0.92 -4.22 -26.86
N PHE A 60 2.05 -4.27 -27.59
CA PHE A 60 3.36 -4.09 -27.00
C PHE A 60 3.52 -2.71 -26.35
N ASP A 61 3.07 -1.64 -27.01
CA ASP A 61 3.14 -0.27 -26.48
C ASP A 61 2.32 -0.11 -25.19
N ILE A 62 1.11 -0.66 -25.15
CA ILE A 62 0.27 -0.62 -23.94
C ILE A 62 0.85 -1.49 -22.83
N SER A 63 1.36 -2.67 -23.15
CA SER A 63 2.05 -3.51 -22.16
C SER A 63 3.26 -2.78 -21.56
N THR A 64 3.98 -2.00 -22.38
CA THR A 64 5.12 -1.18 -21.97
C THR A 64 4.67 -0.02 -21.09
N TYR A 65 3.56 0.64 -21.44
CA TYR A 65 2.95 1.68 -20.60
C TYR A 65 2.50 1.13 -19.23
N VAL A 66 1.84 -0.04 -19.21
CA VAL A 66 1.42 -0.71 -17.97
C VAL A 66 2.64 -1.11 -17.15
N LYS A 67 3.72 -1.63 -17.77
CA LYS A 67 4.99 -1.90 -17.07
C LYS A 67 5.60 -0.63 -16.49
N ALA A 68 5.53 0.49 -17.21
CA ALA A 68 6.02 1.79 -16.74
C ALA A 68 5.23 2.33 -15.54
N SER A 69 3.97 1.90 -15.33
CA SER A 69 3.21 2.26 -14.13
C SER A 69 3.88 1.80 -12.82
N ARG A 70 4.73 0.76 -12.86
CA ARG A 70 5.55 0.32 -11.71
C ARG A 70 6.48 1.42 -11.21
N ALA A 71 6.94 2.31 -12.09
CA ALA A 71 7.77 3.46 -11.73
C ALA A 71 7.00 4.47 -10.86
N ALA A 72 5.69 4.62 -11.06
CA ALA A 72 4.86 5.53 -10.27
C ALA A 72 4.86 5.15 -8.78
N ARG A 73 4.76 3.84 -8.48
CA ARG A 73 4.90 3.33 -7.11
C ARG A 73 6.27 3.63 -6.54
N GLY A 74 7.33 3.46 -7.34
CA GLY A 74 8.70 3.80 -6.92
C GLY A 74 8.86 5.27 -6.54
N ASP A 75 8.30 6.17 -7.34
CA ASP A 75 8.28 7.61 -7.07
C ASP A 75 7.53 7.94 -5.77
N ASP A 76 6.35 7.36 -5.57
CA ASP A 76 5.57 7.54 -4.35
C ASP A 76 6.29 6.98 -3.12
N LEU A 77 6.91 5.81 -3.23
CA LEU A 77 7.73 5.23 -2.17
C LEU A 77 8.89 6.14 -1.79
N ASN A 78 9.60 6.72 -2.75
CA ASN A 78 10.69 7.66 -2.49
C ASN A 78 10.18 8.95 -1.83
N LYS A 79 9.03 9.45 -2.29
CA LYS A 79 8.35 10.61 -1.72
C LYS A 79 7.94 10.37 -0.27
N VAL A 80 7.36 9.21 0.05
CA VAL A 80 6.95 8.86 1.42
C VAL A 80 8.18 8.59 2.28
N LYS A 81 9.17 7.81 1.82
CA LYS A 81 10.43 7.55 2.56
C LYS A 81 11.13 8.83 3.02
N SER A 82 11.16 9.86 2.18
CA SER A 82 11.81 11.15 2.48
C SER A 82 11.00 12.07 3.41
N ASN A 83 9.73 11.75 3.70
CA ASN A 83 8.84 12.62 4.46
C ASN A 83 8.16 11.96 5.67
N ILE A 84 8.04 10.63 5.69
CA ILE A 84 7.28 9.87 6.70
C ILE A 84 7.69 10.22 8.13
N LEU A 85 8.99 10.42 8.37
CA LEU A 85 9.55 10.82 9.67
C LEU A 85 8.92 12.07 10.27
N LYS A 86 8.61 13.05 9.43
CA LYS A 86 8.10 14.36 9.87
C LYS A 86 6.73 14.24 10.53
N TYR A 87 6.03 13.14 10.27
CA TYR A 87 4.64 12.95 10.66
C TYR A 87 4.47 11.89 11.74
N ILE A 88 5.52 11.14 12.09
CA ILE A 88 5.44 10.15 13.16
C ILE A 88 4.98 10.88 14.45
N PRO A 89 3.90 10.42 15.09
CA PRO A 89 3.42 11.05 16.32
C PRO A 89 4.52 11.06 17.35
N LYS A 90 4.80 12.23 17.96
CA LYS A 90 5.72 12.30 19.09
C LYS A 90 5.07 11.61 20.28
N ILE A 91 5.68 10.54 20.76
CA ILE A 91 5.19 9.77 21.89
C ILE A 91 6.13 10.04 23.05
N ASP A 92 5.58 10.45 24.18
CA ASP A 92 6.34 10.69 25.41
C ASP A 92 6.56 9.37 26.16
N THR A 93 7.26 8.43 25.48
CA THR A 93 7.70 7.18 26.10
C THR A 93 9.24 7.18 26.09
N PRO A 94 9.89 7.10 27.27
CA PRO A 94 11.36 7.20 27.38
C PRO A 94 12.15 6.22 26.49
N MET A 95 11.55 5.07 26.16
CA MET A 95 12.15 4.01 25.32
C MET A 95 11.87 4.17 23.81
N LEU A 96 11.03 5.13 23.42
CA LEU A 96 10.57 5.34 22.04
C LEU A 96 10.86 6.78 21.59
N GLN A 97 12.05 7.29 21.89
CA GLN A 97 12.51 8.56 21.32
C GLN A 97 12.58 8.43 19.80
N ILE A 98 11.64 9.12 19.14
CA ILE A 98 11.40 9.07 17.69
C ILE A 98 12.44 9.88 16.92
N GLU A 99 13.27 10.65 17.62
CA GLU A 99 14.29 11.49 17.03
C GLU A 99 15.33 10.70 16.21
N ASP A 100 15.52 9.40 16.48
CA ASP A 100 16.56 8.57 15.84
C ASP A 100 16.07 7.66 14.70
N ILE A 101 14.78 7.65 14.35
CA ILE A 101 14.22 6.50 13.62
C ILE A 101 14.80 6.31 12.22
N LEU A 102 15.00 7.34 11.37
CA LEU A 102 15.30 7.09 9.94
C LEU A 102 16.26 8.06 9.25
N ALA A 103 16.89 9.00 9.96
CA ALA A 103 17.87 9.89 9.33
C ALA A 103 19.19 9.13 9.13
N GLY A 104 19.44 8.64 7.91
CA GLY A 104 20.67 7.93 7.55
C GLY A 104 20.66 6.42 7.80
N GLN A 105 19.60 5.87 8.40
CA GLN A 105 19.44 4.41 8.55
C GLN A 105 19.08 3.73 7.23
N ARG A 106 19.63 2.53 7.03
CA ARG A 106 19.28 1.68 5.88
C ARG A 106 17.85 1.13 6.04
N LYS A 107 17.21 0.76 4.93
CA LYS A 107 15.81 0.30 4.92
C LYS A 107 15.60 -0.95 5.78
N GLU A 108 16.62 -1.81 5.81
CA GLU A 108 16.66 -3.08 6.51
C GLU A 108 16.73 -2.93 8.03
N GLN A 109 17.13 -1.76 8.52
CA GLN A 109 17.20 -1.44 9.95
C GLN A 109 15.88 -0.92 10.52
N ARG A 110 14.83 -0.85 9.68
CA ARG A 110 13.49 -0.43 10.10
C ARG A 110 12.65 -1.64 10.52
N GLY A 111 11.34 -1.48 10.56
CA GLY A 111 10.43 -2.54 10.98
C GLY A 111 10.67 -2.94 12.42
N PHE A 112 10.64 -4.24 12.71
CA PHE A 112 10.92 -4.78 14.05
C PHE A 112 12.42 -4.87 14.37
N GLU A 113 13.31 -4.36 13.52
CA GLU A 113 14.71 -4.07 13.89
C GLU A 113 14.84 -2.75 14.65
N HIS A 114 13.80 -1.90 14.64
CA HIS A 114 13.78 -0.61 15.33
C HIS A 114 12.46 -0.40 16.06
N VAL A 115 12.50 -0.32 17.40
CA VAL A 115 11.31 -0.28 18.27
C VAL A 115 10.25 0.74 17.83
N ALA A 116 10.63 1.94 17.43
CA ALA A 116 9.66 2.94 17.03
C ALA A 116 9.00 2.70 15.65
N ALA A 117 9.70 2.09 14.68
CA ALA A 117 9.07 1.62 13.44
C ALA A 117 8.20 0.39 13.72
N GLY A 118 8.70 -0.51 14.56
CA GLY A 118 7.96 -1.68 15.06
C GLY A 118 6.64 -1.29 15.74
N ARG A 119 6.62 -0.24 16.56
CA ARG A 119 5.39 0.25 17.22
C ARG A 119 4.32 0.72 16.23
N LEU A 120 4.71 1.27 15.09
CA LEU A 120 3.75 1.66 14.05
C LEU A 120 3.19 0.45 13.31
N LEU A 121 3.98 -0.62 13.19
CA LEU A 121 3.62 -1.83 12.46
C LEU A 121 2.94 -2.90 13.31
N VAL A 122 3.20 -2.93 14.61
CA VAL A 122 2.61 -3.91 15.52
C VAL A 122 1.09 -3.83 15.40
N PRO A 123 0.37 -4.98 15.38
CA PRO A 123 -1.08 -4.97 15.35
C PRO A 123 -1.61 -4.15 16.51
N ARG A 124 -2.64 -3.34 16.25
CA ARG A 124 -3.11 -2.37 17.26
C ARG A 124 -3.53 -3.06 18.56
N CYS A 125 -4.10 -4.26 18.47
CA CYS A 125 -4.48 -5.09 19.63
C CYS A 125 -3.29 -5.48 20.53
N TYR A 126 -2.07 -5.54 19.99
CA TYR A 126 -0.85 -5.87 20.75
C TYR A 126 -0.01 -4.65 21.14
N ARG A 127 -0.36 -3.43 20.69
CA ARG A 127 0.47 -2.23 20.94
C ARG A 127 0.67 -1.93 22.43
N ASP A 128 -0.36 -2.15 23.24
CA ASP A 128 -0.30 -1.89 24.68
C ASP A 128 0.59 -2.93 25.39
N GLU A 129 0.71 -4.15 24.86
CA GLU A 129 1.68 -5.15 25.33
C GLU A 129 3.09 -4.83 24.83
N PHE A 130 3.22 -4.44 23.55
CA PHE A 130 4.45 -3.96 22.95
C PHE A 130 5.10 -2.84 23.79
N ASP A 131 4.31 -1.84 24.18
CA ASP A 131 4.79 -0.66 24.90
C ASP A 131 5.34 -0.99 26.31
N LYS A 132 5.03 -2.16 26.88
CA LYS A 132 5.57 -2.60 28.18
C LYS A 132 7.04 -3.00 28.08
N ASN A 133 7.43 -3.64 26.96
CA ASN A 133 8.81 -4.03 26.69
C ASN A 133 9.06 -4.16 25.17
N PRO A 134 9.29 -3.04 24.47
CA PRO A 134 9.43 -3.01 23.02
C PRO A 134 10.57 -3.90 22.48
N ASP A 135 11.72 -3.90 23.15
CA ASP A 135 12.90 -4.67 22.73
C ASP A 135 12.63 -6.17 22.79
N GLU A 136 12.02 -6.65 23.87
CA GLU A 136 11.65 -8.05 24.02
C GLU A 136 10.59 -8.47 22.99
N TRP A 137 9.59 -7.63 22.73
CA TRP A 137 8.57 -7.92 21.73
C TRP A 137 9.17 -8.03 20.33
N CYS A 138 10.01 -7.07 19.93
CA CYS A 138 10.74 -7.11 18.68
C CYS A 138 11.68 -8.33 18.58
N ARG A 139 12.31 -8.73 19.69
CA ARG A 139 13.14 -9.96 19.75
C ARG A 139 12.31 -11.22 19.51
N ARG A 140 11.14 -11.33 20.15
CA ARG A 140 10.21 -12.47 19.97
C ARG A 140 9.67 -12.55 18.54
N TYR A 141 9.32 -11.41 17.93
CA TYR A 141 8.93 -11.35 16.53
C TYR A 141 10.04 -11.86 15.59
N ARG A 142 11.28 -11.36 15.76
CA ARG A 142 12.44 -11.80 14.96
C ARG A 142 12.78 -13.28 15.16
N ALA A 143 12.51 -13.81 16.35
CA ALA A 143 12.63 -15.23 16.67
C ALA A 143 11.44 -16.08 16.15
N GLN A 144 10.51 -15.49 15.37
CA GLN A 144 9.33 -16.14 14.82
C GLN A 144 8.40 -16.73 15.89
N GLN A 145 8.40 -16.16 17.09
CA GLN A 145 7.50 -16.55 18.18
C GLN A 145 6.18 -15.77 18.17
N ILE A 146 6.08 -14.77 17.29
CA ILE A 146 4.91 -13.93 17.09
C ILE A 146 4.68 -13.89 15.59
N GLU A 147 3.51 -14.32 15.16
CA GLU A 147 3.07 -14.24 13.78
C GLU A 147 2.22 -12.99 13.59
N ILE A 148 2.42 -12.30 12.47
CA ILE A 148 1.60 -11.14 12.06
C ILE A 148 1.15 -11.41 10.63
N THR A 149 -0.16 -11.52 10.45
CA THR A 149 -0.80 -11.76 9.17
C THR A 149 -1.42 -10.47 8.63
N ALA A 150 -1.96 -10.53 7.42
CA ALA A 150 -2.65 -9.40 6.82
C ALA A 150 -3.95 -8.98 7.56
N GLY A 151 -4.57 -9.90 8.32
CA GLY A 151 -5.73 -9.59 9.17
C GLY A 151 -5.38 -8.78 10.43
N ASP A 152 -4.10 -8.79 10.82
CA ASP A 152 -3.61 -8.10 12.00
C ASP A 152 -3.32 -6.62 11.69
N LEU A 153 -4.36 -5.79 11.80
CA LEU A 153 -4.34 -4.39 11.38
C LEU A 153 -3.25 -3.56 12.12
N PRO A 154 -2.29 -2.96 11.38
CA PRO A 154 -1.21 -2.17 11.97
C PRO A 154 -1.66 -0.97 12.79
N SER A 155 -0.90 -0.68 13.84
CA SER A 155 -1.14 0.46 14.74
C SER A 155 -1.20 1.82 14.05
N PHE A 156 -0.42 2.04 12.98
CA PHE A 156 -0.43 3.30 12.25
C PHE A 156 -1.78 3.66 11.62
N MET A 157 -2.71 2.69 11.50
CA MET A 157 -4.06 2.90 10.96
C MET A 157 -5.02 3.50 11.99
N TYR A 158 -4.67 3.50 13.27
CA TYR A 158 -5.50 3.97 14.37
C TYR A 158 -4.94 5.27 14.97
N PRO A 159 -5.80 6.09 15.61
CA PRO A 159 -5.33 7.16 16.47
C PRO A 159 -4.47 6.64 17.63
N GLU A 160 -3.76 7.56 18.29
CA GLU A 160 -2.91 7.21 19.44
C GLU A 160 -3.74 6.69 20.62
N SER A 161 -4.99 7.11 20.77
CA SER A 161 -5.92 6.65 21.80
C SER A 161 -7.27 6.21 21.20
N GLY A 162 -8.12 5.58 22.01
CA GLY A 162 -9.49 5.23 21.58
C GLY A 162 -9.60 3.95 20.75
N PHE A 163 -8.66 3.01 20.89
CA PHE A 163 -8.85 1.65 20.38
C PHE A 163 -9.61 0.81 21.41
N ASP A 164 -10.66 0.13 20.96
CA ASP A 164 -11.39 -0.85 21.74
C ASP A 164 -11.18 -2.25 21.14
N VAL A 165 -10.71 -3.18 21.95
CA VAL A 165 -10.52 -4.59 21.53
C VAL A 165 -11.85 -5.29 21.23
N GLN A 166 -12.95 -4.86 21.85
CA GLN A 166 -14.29 -5.40 21.60
C GLN A 166 -14.92 -4.81 20.34
N ASN A 167 -14.44 -3.65 19.90
CA ASN A 167 -14.89 -2.96 18.70
C ASN A 167 -13.68 -2.51 17.85
N PRO A 168 -12.94 -3.45 17.24
CA PRO A 168 -11.67 -3.14 16.55
C PRO A 168 -11.86 -2.28 15.30
N THR A 169 -13.07 -2.17 14.77
CA THR A 169 -13.38 -1.26 13.66
C THR A 169 -13.56 0.19 14.11
N GLU A 170 -13.76 0.43 15.41
CA GLU A 170 -13.85 1.78 15.94
C GLU A 170 -12.55 2.55 15.71
N ASN A 171 -12.68 3.75 15.16
CA ASN A 171 -11.55 4.63 14.85
C ASN A 171 -10.52 4.05 13.85
N LEU A 172 -10.81 2.91 13.21
CA LEU A 172 -9.98 2.35 12.15
C LEU A 172 -9.88 3.37 10.99
N LEU A 173 -8.67 3.52 10.43
CA LEU A 173 -8.29 4.45 9.37
C LEU A 173 -8.36 5.95 9.76
N GLN A 174 -8.63 6.27 11.02
CA GLN A 174 -8.73 7.66 11.52
C GLN A 174 -7.41 8.21 12.09
N SER A 175 -6.29 7.55 11.80
CA SER A 175 -4.96 8.01 12.19
C SER A 175 -4.57 9.33 11.51
N THR A 176 -4.19 10.33 12.30
CA THR A 176 -3.66 11.60 11.80
C THR A 176 -2.36 11.41 11.02
N PHE A 177 -1.54 10.44 11.41
CA PHE A 177 -0.34 10.04 10.68
C PHE A 177 -0.70 9.50 9.29
N LEU A 178 -1.67 8.57 9.20
CA LEU A 178 -2.09 8.01 7.92
C LEU A 178 -2.64 9.10 6.98
N VAL A 179 -3.43 10.05 7.52
CA VAL A 179 -3.92 11.21 6.77
C VAL A 179 -2.77 12.08 6.26
N ALA A 180 -1.71 12.28 7.04
CA ALA A 180 -0.53 13.02 6.58
C ALA A 180 0.17 12.31 5.42
N ILE A 181 0.32 10.97 5.49
CA ILE A 181 0.93 10.20 4.39
C ILE A 181 0.07 10.22 3.13
N PHE A 182 -1.24 10.10 3.27
CA PHE A 182 -2.17 10.29 2.14
C PHE A 182 -1.93 11.64 1.44
N ARG A 183 -1.83 12.72 2.23
CA ARG A 183 -1.55 14.06 1.68
C ARG A 183 -0.18 14.13 1.02
N VAL A 184 0.86 13.49 1.57
CA VAL A 184 2.18 13.42 0.92
C VAL A 184 2.08 12.77 -0.46
N ILE A 185 1.38 11.65 -0.60
CA ILE A 185 1.23 10.92 -1.87
C ILE A 185 0.47 11.78 -2.89
N PHE A 186 -0.75 12.21 -2.54
CA PHE A 186 -1.69 12.80 -3.51
C PHE A 186 -1.66 14.33 -3.60
N LYS A 187 -1.31 15.03 -2.51
CA LYS A 187 -1.22 16.50 -2.44
C LYS A 187 0.22 17.03 -2.47
N GLY A 188 1.21 16.16 -2.27
CA GLY A 188 2.63 16.46 -2.31
C GLY A 188 3.25 16.68 -0.93
N PRO A 189 4.61 16.65 -0.83
CA PRO A 189 5.33 16.63 0.45
C PRO A 189 5.01 17.78 1.40
N SER A 190 4.72 18.96 0.87
CA SER A 190 4.42 20.17 1.63
C SER A 190 3.01 20.19 2.23
N ALA A 191 2.11 19.32 1.76
CA ALA A 191 0.72 19.27 2.20
C ALA A 191 0.48 18.29 3.36
N GLY A 192 1.51 17.58 3.84
CA GLY A 192 1.35 16.64 4.95
C GLY A 192 1.03 17.33 6.28
N SER A 193 1.46 18.58 6.47
CA SER A 193 1.04 19.43 7.58
C SER A 193 -0.19 20.27 7.21
N SER A 194 -1.03 20.62 8.19
CA SER A 194 -2.30 21.37 8.00
C SER A 194 -2.15 22.78 7.38
N GLY A 195 -0.91 23.27 7.19
CA GLY A 195 -0.64 24.57 6.60
C GLY A 195 -0.37 24.45 5.10
N MET A 196 -1.15 25.17 4.29
CA MET A 196 -0.78 25.45 2.90
C MET A 196 0.53 26.26 2.89
N THR A 197 1.68 25.61 2.73
CA THR A 197 2.91 26.35 2.40
C THR A 197 2.82 26.79 0.93
N GLU A 198 3.31 27.99 0.64
CA GLU A 198 3.32 28.60 -0.69
C GLU A 198 3.77 27.64 -1.80
N LYS A 199 3.11 27.75 -2.97
CA LYS A 199 3.43 26.97 -4.17
C LYS A 199 4.85 27.30 -4.65
N LYS A 200 5.84 26.51 -4.24
CA LYS A 200 7.14 26.48 -4.93
C LYS A 200 6.94 25.77 -6.28
N GLY A 201 7.51 26.33 -7.34
CA GLY A 201 7.42 25.76 -8.69
C GLY A 201 7.79 24.27 -8.73
N GLY A 202 7.05 23.48 -9.50
CA GLY A 202 7.21 22.03 -9.57
C GLY A 202 6.04 21.35 -10.30
N ARG A 203 6.11 20.01 -10.45
CA ARG A 203 5.00 19.22 -11.02
C ARG A 203 3.74 19.42 -10.17
N PRO A 204 2.55 19.60 -10.80
CA PRO A 204 1.31 19.71 -10.06
C PRO A 204 1.07 18.44 -9.22
N PRO A 205 0.56 18.57 -7.98
CA PRO A 205 0.09 17.45 -7.18
C PRO A 205 -0.87 16.54 -7.94
N LEU A 206 -0.93 15.25 -7.56
CA LEU A 206 -1.76 14.26 -8.25
C LEU A 206 -3.24 14.65 -8.21
N TYR A 207 -3.73 15.20 -7.11
CA TYR A 207 -5.13 15.63 -7.02
C TYR A 207 -5.49 16.73 -8.03
N ILE A 208 -4.55 17.63 -8.35
CA ILE A 208 -4.73 18.64 -9.40
C ILE A 208 -4.63 17.98 -10.77
N LYS A 209 -3.56 17.21 -10.99
CA LYS A 209 -3.27 16.57 -12.28
C LYS A 209 -4.41 15.67 -12.77
N TYR A 210 -5.00 14.92 -11.84
CA TYR A 210 -6.06 13.96 -12.13
C TYR A 210 -7.45 14.46 -11.69
N ASN A 211 -7.59 15.74 -11.34
CA ASN A 211 -8.86 16.36 -10.93
C ASN A 211 -9.61 15.51 -9.87
N MET A 212 -8.88 15.05 -8.85
CA MET A 212 -9.44 14.23 -7.77
C MET A 212 -10.33 15.11 -6.89
N ARG A 213 -11.63 14.79 -6.83
CA ARG A 213 -12.64 15.52 -6.05
C ARG A 213 -13.05 14.81 -4.76
N GLU A 214 -12.84 13.51 -4.72
CA GLU A 214 -13.16 12.65 -3.60
C GLU A 214 -12.03 11.66 -3.32
N VAL A 215 -12.09 11.02 -2.16
CA VAL A 215 -11.17 9.96 -1.75
C VAL A 215 -11.86 8.63 -2.00
N HIS A 216 -11.23 7.76 -2.78
CA HIS A 216 -11.74 6.42 -3.04
C HIS A 216 -11.10 5.37 -2.11
N PRO A 217 -11.79 4.25 -1.80
CA PRO A 217 -11.27 3.17 -0.96
C PRO A 217 -9.88 2.67 -1.38
N TRP A 218 -9.63 2.52 -2.68
CA TRP A 218 -8.33 2.08 -3.20
C TRP A 218 -7.19 3.05 -2.96
N GLN A 219 -7.46 4.35 -2.83
CA GLN A 219 -6.44 5.34 -2.48
C GLN A 219 -6.05 5.20 -1.00
N ILE A 220 -7.01 4.84 -0.15
CA ILE A 220 -6.78 4.57 1.27
C ILE A 220 -5.99 3.27 1.42
N ALA A 221 -6.45 2.19 0.79
CA ALA A 221 -5.75 0.90 0.78
C ALA A 221 -4.31 1.04 0.26
N TYR A 222 -4.12 1.75 -0.86
CA TYR A 222 -2.79 2.05 -1.40
C TYR A 222 -1.93 2.82 -0.40
N THR A 223 -2.48 3.83 0.26
CA THR A 223 -1.75 4.61 1.29
C THR A 223 -1.31 3.72 2.46
N CYS A 224 -2.17 2.80 2.93
CA CYS A 224 -1.83 1.85 3.99
C CYS A 224 -0.69 0.92 3.56
N VAL A 225 -0.76 0.37 2.35
CA VAL A 225 0.29 -0.51 1.83
C VAL A 225 1.63 0.24 1.69
N ILE A 226 1.61 1.43 1.10
CA ILE A 226 2.80 2.27 0.91
C ILE A 226 3.42 2.66 2.26
N THR A 227 2.58 3.01 3.24
CA THR A 227 3.01 3.29 4.61
C THR A 227 3.69 2.07 5.23
N ARG A 228 3.03 0.90 5.20
CA ARG A 228 3.56 -0.35 5.78
C ARG A 228 4.91 -0.72 5.15
N PHE A 229 5.00 -0.74 3.82
CA PHE A 229 6.24 -1.06 3.13
C PHE A 229 7.34 -0.02 3.42
N THR A 230 7.00 1.25 3.59
CA THR A 230 7.99 2.27 3.98
C THR A 230 8.57 2.04 5.38
N LEU A 231 7.74 1.51 6.28
CA LEU A 231 8.09 1.27 7.68
C LEU A 231 8.76 -0.08 7.94
N ASN A 232 8.48 -1.13 7.16
CA ASN A 232 9.05 -2.47 7.38
C ASN A 232 10.55 -2.54 7.04
N SER A 233 11.18 -3.72 7.16
CA SER A 233 12.61 -3.92 6.87
C SER A 233 12.90 -4.38 5.43
N GLN A 234 11.89 -4.66 4.61
CA GLN A 234 12.11 -5.15 3.25
C GLN A 234 12.72 -4.08 2.34
N SER A 235 13.86 -4.40 1.72
CA SER A 235 14.55 -3.50 0.78
C SER A 235 13.92 -3.49 -0.61
N VAL A 236 13.31 -4.61 -1.00
CA VAL A 236 12.64 -4.83 -2.28
C VAL A 236 11.16 -5.10 -2.03
N TRP A 237 10.30 -4.56 -2.89
CA TRP A 237 8.87 -4.85 -2.83
C TRP A 237 8.59 -6.31 -3.11
N GLN A 238 7.83 -6.95 -2.23
CA GLN A 238 7.34 -8.31 -2.39
C GLN A 238 5.85 -8.36 -2.02
N ASN A 239 5.15 -9.39 -2.50
CA ASN A 239 3.75 -9.63 -2.11
C ASN A 239 3.61 -10.16 -0.69
N TYR A 240 4.69 -10.71 -0.13
CA TYR A 240 4.74 -11.29 1.20
C TYR A 240 5.84 -10.64 2.03
N ASP A 241 5.53 -10.37 3.30
CA ASP A 241 6.47 -9.91 4.32
C ASP A 241 6.36 -10.84 5.53
N GLY A 242 7.07 -11.97 5.46
CA GLY A 242 6.76 -13.15 6.27
C GLY A 242 5.38 -13.68 5.87
N GLU A 243 4.53 -13.95 6.86
CA GLU A 243 3.13 -14.39 6.67
C GLU A 243 2.18 -13.23 6.27
N PHE A 244 2.67 -11.99 6.24
CA PHE A 244 1.84 -10.85 5.85
C PHE A 244 1.65 -10.79 4.32
N ASN A 245 0.46 -11.15 3.85
CA ASN A 245 0.06 -11.07 2.45
C ASN A 245 -0.42 -9.65 2.07
N VAL A 246 0.41 -8.91 1.32
CA VAL A 246 0.15 -7.51 0.95
C VAL A 246 -1.08 -7.34 0.04
N PRO A 247 -1.29 -8.13 -1.03
CA PRO A 247 -2.54 -8.11 -1.78
C PRO A 247 -3.79 -8.36 -0.94
N HIS A 248 -3.75 -9.34 -0.02
CA HIS A 248 -4.87 -9.62 0.87
C HIS A 248 -5.17 -8.42 1.79
N PHE A 249 -4.14 -7.80 2.35
CA PHE A 249 -4.28 -6.59 3.16
C PHE A 249 -4.90 -5.42 2.38
N PHE A 250 -4.48 -5.23 1.13
CA PHE A 250 -5.08 -4.21 0.25
C PHE A 250 -6.58 -4.47 0.07
N ASN A 251 -6.95 -5.69 -0.34
CA ASN A 251 -8.35 -6.06 -0.60
C ASN A 251 -9.20 -5.98 0.67
N MET A 252 -8.67 -6.39 1.82
CA MET A 252 -9.39 -6.28 3.09
C MET A 252 -9.72 -4.82 3.43
N ILE A 253 -8.83 -3.86 3.13
CA ILE A 253 -9.12 -2.44 3.34
C ILE A 253 -10.20 -1.95 2.38
N ILE A 254 -10.21 -2.39 1.11
CA ILE A 254 -11.28 -2.06 0.16
C ILE A 254 -12.63 -2.53 0.70
N GLN A 255 -12.68 -3.78 1.17
CA GLN A 255 -13.89 -4.43 1.68
C GLN A 255 -14.49 -3.74 2.92
N LEU A 256 -13.73 -2.89 3.62
CA LEU A 256 -14.28 -2.05 4.69
C LEU A 256 -15.28 -1.02 4.19
N PHE A 257 -15.23 -0.68 2.89
CA PHE A 257 -16.07 0.32 2.24
C PHE A 257 -17.11 -0.29 1.31
N ASP A 258 -17.15 -1.60 1.17
CA ASP A 258 -18.24 -2.26 0.46
C ASP A 258 -19.50 -2.12 1.33
N ASP A 259 -20.58 -1.60 0.74
CA ASP A 259 -21.85 -1.48 1.43
C ASP A 259 -22.27 -2.87 1.92
N LYS A 260 -22.34 -3.04 3.25
CA LYS A 260 -23.04 -4.18 3.84
C LYS A 260 -24.53 -3.93 3.61
N GLU A 261 -25.06 -4.44 2.50
CA GLU A 261 -26.51 -4.65 2.36
C GLU A 261 -27.03 -5.58 3.47
#